data_AF-A0A9P0EZD6-F1
#
_entry.id   AF-A0A9P0EZD6-F1
#
_cell.length_a   1.000
_cell.length_b   1.000
_cell.length_c   1.000
_cell.angle_alpha   90.00
_cell.angle_beta   90.00
_cell.angle_gamma   90.00
#
_symmetry.space_group_name_H-M   'P 1'
#
loop_
_entity.id
_entity.type
_entity.pdbx_description
1 polymer ?
#
loop_
_entity_poly.entity_id
_entity_poly.type
_entity_poly.pdbx_seq_one_letter_code
_entity_poly.pdbx_strand_id
1 'polypeptide(L)'
;MNTGRVRYFSDGKSPISSFAISASTLPNFMKIVSLCLFLATIRFSEAAKPGFITVRNNGTYVSYLELEFHENGETKSLKSEHFVKGQSKTIEIPQGATNIFLTVKCQMIPKYPDDVMSKFFIRPVQKCYEVWGSVADPRYAEIRSSCF
;
A
#
# COMPACT_ATOMS: atom_id res chain seq x y z
N MET A 1 -2.33 66.73 5.09
CA MET A 1 -3.53 66.14 5.71
C MET A 1 -3.59 64.69 5.30
N ASN A 2 -3.56 63.80 6.30
CA ASN A 2 -3.52 62.35 6.17
C ASN A 2 -4.91 61.82 5.77
N THR A 3 -4.99 60.95 4.78
CA THR A 3 -6.12 60.04 4.58
C THR A 3 -5.59 58.61 4.71
N GLY A 4 -5.93 57.96 5.82
CA GLY A 4 -5.70 56.52 6.00
C GLY A 4 -6.88 55.71 5.49
N ARG A 5 -6.61 54.53 4.90
CA ARG A 5 -7.43 53.32 5.07
C ARG A 5 -6.65 52.03 4.74
N VAL A 6 -6.35 51.30 5.82
CA VAL A 6 -6.29 49.84 6.09
C VAL A 6 -6.83 48.88 4.98
N ARG A 7 -6.41 47.62 4.71
CA ARG A 7 -5.86 46.47 5.50
C ARG A 7 -5.09 45.46 4.62
N TYR A 8 -4.12 44.81 5.27
CA TYR A 8 -3.56 43.45 5.18
C TYR A 8 -3.95 42.51 4.01
N PHE A 9 -2.93 42.02 3.31
CA PHE A 9 -2.96 40.77 2.54
C PHE A 9 -2.07 39.72 3.20
N SER A 10 -2.67 38.54 3.39
CA SER A 10 -2.07 37.29 3.82
C SER A 10 -1.25 36.68 2.67
N ASP A 11 -0.02 36.28 2.93
CA ASP A 11 0.35 34.86 3.03
C ASP A 11 1.85 34.68 2.89
N GLY A 12 2.43 34.05 3.92
CA GLY A 12 3.83 33.69 3.96
C GLY A 12 4.16 32.61 2.94
N LYS A 13 5.26 32.82 2.22
CA LYS A 13 6.08 31.74 1.67
C LYS A 13 7.55 32.11 1.83
N SER A 14 8.28 31.24 2.51
CA SER A 14 9.70 31.30 2.84
C SER A 14 10.60 31.34 1.58
N PRO A 15 11.84 31.83 1.72
CA PRO A 15 12.65 32.27 0.59
C PRO A 15 13.41 31.09 -0.02
N ILE A 16 13.32 30.90 -1.33
CA ILE A 16 14.29 30.12 -2.08
C ILE A 16 15.11 31.13 -2.88
N SER A 17 16.37 31.29 -2.49
CA SER A 17 17.33 32.15 -3.20
C SER A 17 17.45 31.68 -4.64
N SER A 18 17.05 32.53 -5.59
CA SER A 18 17.30 32.32 -7.01
C SER A 18 18.79 32.51 -7.28
N PHE A 19 19.53 31.42 -7.43
CA PHE A 19 20.85 31.45 -8.07
C PHE A 19 20.63 31.47 -9.58
N ALA A 20 20.55 32.66 -10.14
CA ALA A 20 20.63 32.88 -11.58
C ALA A 20 22.09 32.70 -12.04
N ILE A 21 22.43 31.53 -12.57
CA ILE A 21 23.70 31.34 -13.29
C ILE A 21 23.47 31.81 -14.73
N SER A 22 24.04 32.96 -15.08
CA SER A 22 24.04 33.52 -16.43
C SER A 22 24.71 32.56 -17.42
N ALA A 23 23.93 32.00 -18.33
CA ALA A 23 24.34 30.97 -19.28
C ALA A 23 24.84 31.56 -20.62
N SER A 24 25.88 32.40 -20.60
CA SER A 24 26.36 33.07 -21.83
C SER A 24 27.79 32.73 -22.28
N THR A 25 28.53 31.82 -21.63
CA THR A 25 29.91 31.50 -22.06
C THR A 25 30.31 30.03 -21.87
N LEU A 26 29.59 29.09 -22.49
CA LEU A 26 30.07 27.70 -22.61
C LEU A 26 30.02 27.18 -24.06
N PRO A 27 31.06 26.46 -24.53
CA PRO A 27 31.13 25.90 -25.88
C PRO A 27 30.07 24.82 -26.12
N ASN A 28 29.59 24.73 -27.37
CA ASN A 28 28.39 24.00 -27.79
C ASN A 28 28.34 22.50 -27.41
N PHE A 29 29.48 21.84 -27.19
CA PHE A 29 29.54 20.42 -26.82
C PHE A 29 29.06 20.13 -25.39
N MET A 30 29.03 21.15 -24.51
CA MET A 30 28.63 21.00 -23.11
C MET A 30 27.13 21.20 -22.85
N LYS A 31 26.35 21.68 -23.83
CA LYS A 31 24.90 21.88 -23.68
C LYS A 31 24.11 20.57 -23.79
N ILE A 32 24.62 19.60 -24.54
CA ILE A 32 23.93 18.33 -24.81
C ILE A 32 23.92 17.44 -23.56
N VAL A 33 25.02 17.41 -22.80
CA VAL A 33 25.12 16.63 -21.55
C VAL A 33 24.24 17.23 -20.45
N SER A 34 24.11 18.55 -20.40
CA SER A 34 23.27 19.25 -19.41
C SER A 34 21.76 19.04 -19.63
N LEU A 35 21.32 18.82 -20.87
CA LEU A 35 19.91 18.57 -21.17
C LEU A 35 19.50 17.12 -20.85
N CYS A 36 20.42 16.15 -21.03
CA CYS A 36 20.19 14.75 -20.66
C CYS A 36 20.13 14.53 -19.14
N LEU A 37 20.92 15.26 -18.35
CA LEU A 37 20.87 15.14 -16.88
C LEU A 37 19.59 15.73 -16.26
N PHE A 38 18.92 16.68 -16.92
CA PHE A 38 17.68 17.28 -16.43
C PHE A 38 16.41 16.47 -16.76
N LEU A 39 16.49 15.49 -17.68
CA LEU A 39 15.33 14.66 -18.08
C LEU A 39 15.29 13.27 -17.40
N ALA A 40 16.34 12.86 -16.69
CA ALA A 40 16.48 11.48 -16.20
C ALA A 40 15.80 11.18 -14.85
N THR A 41 15.09 12.12 -14.22
CA THR A 41 14.51 11.93 -12.86
C THR A 41 13.01 12.16 -12.77
N ILE A 42 12.24 11.98 -13.85
CA ILE A 42 10.77 11.93 -13.74
C ILE A 42 10.40 10.51 -13.31
N ARG A 43 10.44 10.24 -12.00
CA ARG A 43 9.81 9.06 -11.41
C ARG A 43 8.29 9.29 -11.48
N PHE A 44 7.66 8.76 -12.52
CA PHE A 44 6.20 8.72 -12.59
C PHE A 44 5.71 7.78 -11.48
N SER A 45 5.34 8.33 -10.33
CA SER A 45 4.59 7.58 -9.32
C SER A 45 3.18 7.42 -9.86
N GLU A 46 2.91 6.32 -10.57
CA GLU A 46 1.54 5.89 -10.81
C GLU A 46 0.83 5.88 -9.46
N ALA A 47 -0.27 6.63 -9.34
CA ALA A 47 -0.99 6.75 -8.08
C ALA A 47 -1.47 5.36 -7.67
N ALA A 48 -0.75 4.72 -6.74
CA ALA A 48 -1.12 3.43 -6.21
C ALA A 48 -2.55 3.53 -5.68
N LYS A 49 -3.41 2.54 -5.98
CA LYS A 49 -4.77 2.52 -5.44
C LYS A 49 -4.77 1.69 -4.14
N PRO A 50 -5.63 2.00 -3.16
CA PRO A 50 -5.84 1.11 -2.03
C PRO A 50 -6.46 -0.20 -2.51
N GLY A 51 -6.29 -1.25 -1.71
CA GLY A 51 -6.83 -2.58 -1.98
C GLY A 51 -7.49 -3.16 -0.74
N PHE A 52 -8.07 -4.33 -0.87
CA PHE A 52 -8.61 -5.09 0.24
C PHE A 52 -8.57 -6.58 -0.07
N ILE A 53 -8.51 -7.40 0.98
CA ILE A 53 -8.71 -8.84 0.83
C ILE A 53 -9.77 -9.30 1.81
N THR A 54 -10.81 -9.94 1.29
CA THR A 54 -11.86 -10.56 2.09
C THR A 54 -11.70 -12.07 2.05
N VAL A 55 -11.77 -12.71 3.22
CA VAL A 55 -11.71 -14.16 3.36
C VAL A 55 -12.93 -14.63 4.12
N ARG A 56 -13.66 -15.60 3.55
CA ARG A 56 -14.72 -16.34 4.24
C ARG A 56 -14.20 -17.67 4.73
N ASN A 57 -14.51 -17.98 5.98
CA ASN A 57 -14.21 -19.27 6.56
C ASN A 57 -15.45 -20.17 6.49
N ASN A 58 -15.37 -21.27 5.74
CA ASN A 58 -16.36 -22.34 5.72
C ASN A 58 -15.79 -23.67 6.28
N GLY A 59 -14.58 -23.64 6.85
CA GLY A 59 -13.90 -24.79 7.46
C GLY A 59 -14.40 -25.10 8.87
N THR A 60 -13.95 -26.23 9.42
CA THR A 60 -14.30 -26.69 10.78
C THR A 60 -13.31 -26.19 11.84
N TYR A 61 -12.81 -24.96 11.68
CA TYR A 61 -11.79 -24.35 12.54
C TYR A 61 -12.01 -22.85 12.68
N VAL A 62 -11.36 -22.24 13.67
CA VAL A 62 -11.31 -20.77 13.81
C VAL A 62 -10.21 -20.24 12.91
N SER A 63 -10.45 -19.14 12.21
CA SER A 63 -9.48 -18.53 11.28
C SER A 63 -9.14 -17.11 11.69
N TYR A 64 -7.95 -16.62 11.31
CA TYR A 64 -7.63 -15.19 11.31
C TYR A 64 -6.69 -14.84 10.15
N LEU A 65 -6.61 -13.56 9.81
CA LEU A 65 -5.75 -13.02 8.76
C LEU A 65 -4.54 -12.32 9.38
N GLU A 66 -3.39 -12.48 8.72
CA GLU A 66 -2.18 -11.73 8.99
C GLU A 66 -1.67 -11.15 7.66
N LEU A 67 -1.48 -9.84 7.62
CA LEU A 67 -1.02 -9.11 6.45
C LEU A 67 0.26 -8.35 6.81
N GLU A 68 1.37 -8.74 6.20
CA GLU A 68 2.65 -8.03 6.31
C GLU A 68 2.92 -7.27 5.02
N PHE A 69 3.40 -6.03 5.10
CA PHE A 69 3.70 -5.22 3.91
C PHE A 69 4.72 -4.12 4.21
N HIS A 70 5.31 -3.57 3.15
CA HIS A 70 6.17 -2.40 3.21
C HIS A 70 5.42 -1.13 2.84
N GLU A 71 5.52 -0.10 3.67
CA GLU A 71 4.95 1.23 3.44
C GLU A 71 5.89 2.29 4.01
N ASN A 72 6.19 3.34 3.22
CA ASN A 72 7.08 4.43 3.61
C ASN A 72 8.49 3.98 4.09
N GLY A 73 9.00 2.86 3.54
CA GLY A 73 10.31 2.31 3.89
C GLY A 73 10.31 1.40 5.12
N GLU A 74 9.16 1.20 5.78
CA GLU A 74 9.02 0.36 6.97
C GLU A 74 8.15 -0.86 6.69
N THR A 75 8.43 -1.97 7.38
CA THR A 75 7.59 -3.17 7.36
C THR A 75 6.53 -3.06 8.46
N LYS A 76 5.27 -3.26 8.09
CA LYS A 76 4.10 -3.21 8.97
C LYS A 76 3.36 -4.53 8.93
N SER A 77 2.69 -4.87 10.03
CA SER A 77 1.85 -6.05 10.15
C SER A 77 0.47 -5.68 10.68
N LEU A 78 -0.57 -6.22 10.05
CA LEU A 78 -1.97 -6.08 10.44
C LEU A 78 -2.57 -7.47 10.67
N LYS A 79 -3.41 -7.60 11.70
CA LYS A 79 -4.13 -8.83 12.01
C LYS A 79 -5.62 -8.58 12.09
N SER A 80 -6.41 -9.51 11.57
CA SER A 80 -7.84 -9.51 11.82
C SER A 80 -8.16 -10.10 13.18
N GLU A 81 -9.37 -9.84 13.66
CA GLU A 81 -9.99 -10.68 14.67
C GLU A 81 -10.16 -12.11 14.16
N HIS A 82 -10.36 -13.04 15.09
CA HIS A 82 -10.71 -14.41 14.78
C HIS A 82 -12.13 -14.50 14.23
N PHE A 83 -12.37 -15.42 13.30
CA PHE A 83 -13.66 -15.63 12.68
C PHE A 83 -13.94 -17.11 12.42
N VAL A 84 -15.18 -17.52 12.69
CA VAL A 84 -15.61 -18.91 12.66
C VAL A 84 -16.31 -19.26 11.34
N LYS A 85 -16.74 -20.51 11.21
CA LYS A 85 -17.48 -21.00 10.05
C LYS A 85 -18.68 -20.11 9.70
N GLY A 86 -18.83 -19.79 8.42
CA GLY A 86 -19.86 -18.92 7.85
C GLY A 86 -19.54 -17.43 7.90
N GLN A 87 -18.51 -17.01 8.64
CA GLN A 87 -18.12 -15.61 8.76
C GLN A 87 -17.03 -15.22 7.77
N SER A 88 -16.95 -13.91 7.52
CA SER A 88 -15.92 -13.30 6.68
C SER A 88 -15.20 -12.19 7.43
N LYS A 89 -13.92 -11.98 7.10
CA LYS A 89 -13.16 -10.79 7.52
C LYS A 89 -12.49 -10.15 6.32
N THR A 90 -12.46 -8.82 6.33
CA THR A 90 -11.78 -8.00 5.33
C THR A 90 -10.59 -7.31 5.99
N ILE A 91 -9.45 -7.32 5.33
CA ILE A 91 -8.28 -6.53 5.69
C ILE A 91 -8.02 -5.52 4.58
N GLU A 92 -7.98 -4.25 4.94
CA GLU A 92 -7.66 -3.16 4.02
C GLU A 92 -6.15 -3.13 3.77
N ILE A 93 -5.77 -2.95 2.51
CA ILE A 93 -4.39 -2.77 2.08
C ILE A 93 -4.18 -1.28 1.80
N PRO A 94 -3.32 -0.60 2.56
CA PRO A 94 -3.05 0.82 2.36
C PRO A 94 -2.56 1.14 0.95
N GLN A 95 -2.90 2.34 0.50
CA GLN A 95 -2.40 2.88 -0.75
C GLN A 95 -0.86 2.98 -0.70
N GLY A 96 -0.19 2.44 -1.72
CA GLY A 96 1.27 2.48 -1.81
C GLY A 96 1.99 1.38 -1.04
N ALA A 97 1.25 0.48 -0.38
CA ALA A 97 1.83 -0.73 0.20
C ALA A 97 2.49 -1.60 -0.90
N THR A 98 3.66 -2.14 -0.59
CA THR A 98 4.43 -3.03 -1.46
C THR A 98 4.84 -4.29 -0.72
N ASN A 99 5.30 -5.32 -1.43
CA ASN A 99 5.76 -6.58 -0.84
C ASN A 99 4.75 -7.15 0.18
N ILE A 100 3.50 -7.27 -0.25
CA ILE A 100 2.37 -7.63 0.60
C ILE A 100 2.31 -9.15 0.72
N PHE A 101 2.46 -9.66 1.94
CA PHE A 101 2.32 -11.07 2.29
C PHE A 101 1.05 -11.26 3.11
N LEU A 102 0.05 -11.91 2.51
CA LEU A 102 -1.15 -12.37 3.20
C LEU A 102 -0.94 -13.80 3.68
N THR A 103 -1.28 -14.05 4.94
CA THR A 103 -1.39 -15.39 5.53
C THR A 103 -2.77 -15.57 6.16
N VAL A 104 -3.45 -16.66 5.82
CA VAL A 104 -4.66 -17.12 6.50
C VAL A 104 -4.29 -18.29 7.39
N LYS A 105 -4.53 -18.16 8.69
CA LYS A 105 -4.14 -19.18 9.67
C LYS A 105 -5.38 -19.87 10.21
N CYS A 106 -5.29 -21.19 10.41
CA CYS A 106 -6.27 -21.91 11.22
C CYS A 106 -5.77 -21.99 12.67
N GLN A 107 -6.68 -21.82 13.62
CA GLN A 107 -6.40 -22.00 15.03
C GLN A 107 -7.37 -23.03 15.59
N MET A 108 -6.81 -24.12 16.10
CA MET A 108 -7.56 -25.14 16.84
C MET A 108 -7.06 -25.27 18.28
N ILE A 109 -5.75 -25.16 18.47
CA ILE A 109 -5.06 -25.25 19.76
C ILE A 109 -3.90 -24.24 19.72
N PRO A 110 -3.58 -23.50 20.81
CA PRO A 110 -2.52 -22.48 20.83
C PRO A 110 -1.11 -22.96 20.43
N LYS A 111 -0.91 -24.27 20.20
CA LYS A 111 0.43 -24.84 20.00
C LYS A 111 0.98 -24.67 18.58
N TYR A 112 0.15 -24.67 17.53
CA TYR A 112 0.60 -24.44 16.15
C TYR A 112 -0.56 -23.91 15.28
N PRO A 113 -0.56 -22.63 14.87
CA PRO A 113 -1.40 -22.20 13.75
C PRO A 113 -0.77 -22.70 12.46
N ASP A 114 -1.46 -23.57 11.73
CA ASP A 114 -1.06 -23.97 10.38
C ASP A 114 -1.57 -22.93 9.37
N ASP A 115 -0.71 -22.58 8.42
CA ASP A 115 -1.06 -21.69 7.32
C ASP A 115 -2.00 -22.43 6.36
N VAL A 116 -3.24 -21.97 6.29
CA VAL A 116 -4.25 -22.47 5.34
C VAL A 116 -3.94 -21.97 3.92
N MET A 117 -3.50 -20.73 3.82
CA MET A 117 -3.19 -20.08 2.55
C MET A 117 -2.18 -18.95 2.79
N SER A 118 -1.15 -18.89 1.94
CA SER A 118 -0.23 -17.75 1.87
C SER A 118 -0.19 -17.19 0.45
N LYS A 119 -0.21 -15.87 0.31
CA LYS A 119 -0.17 -15.17 -0.99
C LYS A 119 0.76 -13.96 -0.92
N PHE A 120 1.50 -13.75 -2.00
CA PHE A 120 2.35 -12.59 -2.18
C PHE A 120 1.82 -11.69 -3.28
N PHE A 121 1.81 -10.38 -3.03
CA PHE A 121 1.44 -9.37 -3.99
C PHE A 121 2.47 -8.22 -3.98
N ILE A 122 2.88 -7.78 -5.17
CA ILE A 122 3.83 -6.67 -5.31
C ILE A 122 3.16 -5.33 -4.99
N ARG A 123 1.85 -5.22 -5.19
CA ARG A 123 1.03 -4.00 -5.05
C ARG A 123 -0.35 -4.33 -4.46
N PRO A 124 -1.12 -3.33 -3.98
CA PRO A 124 -2.45 -3.57 -3.43
C PRO A 124 -3.38 -4.23 -4.46
N VAL A 125 -4.18 -5.18 -3.99
CA VAL A 125 -5.13 -5.95 -4.80
C VAL A 125 -6.52 -5.89 -4.19
N GLN A 126 -7.54 -6.19 -4.98
CA GLN A 126 -8.90 -6.44 -4.50
C GLN A 126 -9.22 -7.90 -4.78
N LYS A 127 -9.22 -8.75 -3.74
CA LYS A 127 -9.37 -10.20 -3.89
C LYS A 127 -10.31 -10.77 -2.83
N CYS A 128 -11.05 -11.80 -3.20
CA CYS A 128 -11.91 -12.55 -2.30
C CYS A 128 -11.41 -14.01 -2.27
N TYR A 129 -11.34 -14.61 -1.09
CA TYR A 129 -11.01 -16.02 -0.92
C TYR A 129 -12.05 -16.72 -0.06
N GLU A 130 -12.17 -18.02 -0.27
CA GLU A 130 -12.87 -18.94 0.61
C GLU A 130 -11.87 -19.97 1.13
N VAL A 131 -11.96 -20.29 2.42
CA VAL A 131 -11.23 -21.37 3.05
C VAL A 131 -12.19 -22.40 3.62
N TRP A 132 -11.89 -23.69 3.49
CA TRP A 132 -12.73 -24.78 3.98
C TRP A 132 -11.91 -26.02 4.33
N GLY A 133 -12.60 -27.12 4.64
CA GLY A 133 -11.97 -28.37 5.06
C GLY A 133 -11.82 -28.42 6.58
N SER A 134 -10.80 -29.15 7.02
CA SER A 134 -10.49 -29.34 8.45
C SER A 134 -9.08 -28.85 8.75
N VAL A 135 -8.70 -28.82 10.02
CA VAL A 135 -7.34 -28.44 10.44
C VAL A 135 -6.28 -29.38 9.85
N ALA A 136 -6.59 -30.67 9.74
CA ALA A 136 -5.67 -31.67 9.19
C ALA A 136 -5.61 -31.66 7.65
N ASP A 137 -6.60 -31.04 6.99
CA ASP A 137 -6.67 -30.96 5.54
C ASP A 137 -7.36 -29.66 5.11
N PRO A 138 -6.68 -28.51 5.29
CA PRO A 138 -7.25 -27.22 4.94
C PRO A 138 -7.23 -27.04 3.41
N ARG A 139 -8.22 -26.30 2.93
CA ARG A 139 -8.43 -26.02 1.50
C ARG A 139 -8.76 -24.55 1.30
N TYR A 140 -8.47 -24.03 0.11
CA TYR A 140 -8.79 -22.66 -0.25
C TYR A 140 -9.03 -22.50 -1.76
N ALA A 141 -9.76 -21.44 -2.12
CA ALA A 141 -9.94 -20.98 -3.49
C ALA A 141 -10.13 -19.47 -3.54
N GLU A 142 -9.73 -18.87 -4.66
CA GLU A 142 -10.08 -17.49 -4.99
C GLU A 142 -11.48 -17.44 -5.61
N ILE A 143 -12.31 -16.51 -5.15
CA ILE A 143 -13.65 -16.28 -5.70
C ILE A 143 -13.59 -15.12 -6.68
N ARG A 144 -14.11 -15.34 -7.89
CA ARG A 144 -14.12 -14.35 -8.99
C ARG A 144 -15.38 -13.48 -9.02
N SER A 145 -16.44 -13.82 -8.28
CA SER A 145 -17.61 -12.97 -8.09
C SER A 145 -17.34 -11.89 -7.02
N SER A 146 -18.24 -10.90 -6.90
CA SER A 146 -18.19 -9.92 -5.81
C SER A 146 -18.03 -10.61 -4.45
N CYS A 147 -17.21 -10.03 -3.57
CA CYS A 147 -17.07 -10.52 -2.20
C CYS A 147 -18.46 -10.59 -1.52
N PHE A 148 -18.61 -11.58 -0.65
CA PHE A 148 -19.85 -12.05 -0.03
C PHE A 148 -20.75 -10.98 0.58
#